data_AF-A0A9D4RAQ8-F1
#
_entry.id   AF-A0A9D4RAQ8-F1
#
_cell.length_a   1.000
_cell.length_b   1.000
_cell.length_c   1.000
_cell.angle_alpha   90.00
_cell.angle_beta   90.00
_cell.angle_gamma   90.00
#
_symmetry.space_group_name_H-M   'P 1'
#
loop_
_entity.id
_entity.type
_entity.pdbx_description
1 polymer ?
#
loop_
_entity_poly.entity_id
_entity_poly.type
_entity_poly.pdbx_seq_one_letter_code
_entity_poly.pdbx_strand_id
1 'polypeptide(L)' 'MAVTDPAEWGWTKKNTLWKVFWTNLDSIAESCKELTKCGCKTDCSGRCKCYGFGLACTGLCSCMCKN' A
#
# COMPACT_ATOMS: atom_id res chain seq x y z
N MET A 1 -37.68 -6.29 -6.72
CA MET A 1 -36.50 -5.76 -6.03
C MET A 1 -35.55 -6.92 -5.82
N ALA A 2 -34.43 -6.97 -6.54
CA ALA A 2 -33.46 -8.05 -6.36
C ALA A 2 -32.72 -7.82 -5.04
N VAL A 3 -32.82 -8.78 -4.12
CA VAL A 3 -31.85 -8.91 -3.03
C VAL A 3 -30.56 -9.34 -3.70
N THR A 4 -29.63 -8.39 -3.81
CA THR A 4 -28.24 -8.69 -4.20
C THR A 4 -27.61 -9.63 -3.16
N ASP A 5 -26.57 -10.37 -3.52
CA ASP A 5 -25.99 -11.31 -2.56
C ASP A 5 -25.30 -10.51 -1.44
N PRO A 6 -25.55 -10.80 -0.15
CA PRO A 6 -24.95 -10.02 0.94
C PRO A 6 -23.41 -10.11 0.97
N ALA A 7 -22.79 -11.08 0.28
CA ALA A 7 -21.34 -11.11 0.08
C ALA A 7 -20.83 -9.94 -0.77
N GLU A 8 -21.66 -9.35 -1.62
CA GLU A 8 -21.31 -8.18 -2.42
C GLU A 8 -21.26 -6.89 -1.60
N TRP A 9 -21.77 -6.87 -0.36
CA TRP A 9 -21.89 -5.65 0.47
C TRP A 9 -21.23 -5.78 1.84
N GLY A 10 -20.08 -6.48 1.89
CA GLY A 10 -19.23 -6.50 3.10
C GLY A 10 -19.64 -7.54 4.13
N TRP A 11 -20.32 -8.61 3.73
CA TRP A 11 -20.50 -9.80 4.55
C TRP A 11 -19.70 -10.98 3.98
N THR A 12 -19.29 -11.90 4.85
CA THR A 12 -18.69 -13.16 4.41
C THR A 12 -19.40 -14.32 5.10
N LYS A 13 -19.71 -15.37 4.34
CA LYS A 13 -20.38 -16.55 4.86
C LYS A 13 -19.34 -17.51 5.42
N LYS A 14 -19.30 -17.65 6.75
CA LYS A 14 -18.43 -18.62 7.43
C LYS A 14 -19.30 -19.75 7.98
N ASN A 15 -19.21 -20.91 7.34
CA ASN A 15 -20.09 -22.07 7.55
C ASN A 15 -21.57 -21.70 7.28
N THR A 16 -22.38 -21.57 8.33
CA THR A 16 -23.81 -21.23 8.26
C THR A 16 -24.12 -19.80 8.71
N LEU A 17 -23.11 -19.04 9.17
CA LEU A 17 -23.29 -17.71 9.73
C LEU A 17 -22.68 -16.64 8.82
N TRP A 18 -23.43 -15.56 8.62
CA TRP A 18 -22.91 -14.35 8.02
C TRP A 18 -22.13 -13.57 9.07
N LYS A 19 -20.91 -13.15 8.71
CA LYS A 19 -20.07 -12.29 9.53
C LYS A 19 -19.73 -11.04 8.75
N VAL A 20 -19.59 -9.92 9.46
CA VAL A 20 -19.07 -8.69 8.85
C VAL A 20 -17.68 -8.97 8.31
N PHE A 21 -17.48 -8.64 7.04
CA PHE A 21 -16.17 -8.69 6.40
C PHE A 21 -15.39 -7.44 6.82
N TRP A 22 -14.53 -7.60 7.81
CA TRP A 22 -13.59 -6.55 8.21
C TRP A 22 -12.36 -6.60 7.30
N THR A 23 -12.07 -5.50 6.61
CA THR A 23 -10.77 -5.30 5.97
C THR A 23 -9.77 -4.89 7.02
N ASN A 24 -8.76 -5.73 7.26
CA ASN A 24 -7.55 -5.30 7.95
C ASN A 24 -6.70 -4.51 6.96
N LEU A 25 -6.99 -3.21 6.85
CA LEU A 25 -6.13 -2.31 6.09
C LEU A 25 -4.92 -1.98 6.95
N ASP A 26 -3.75 -2.03 6.33
CA ASP A 26 -2.56 -1.48 6.94
C ASP A 26 -2.75 0.01 7.23
N SER A 27 -1.98 0.54 8.19
CA SER A 27 -2.02 1.97 8.48
C SER A 27 -1.82 2.80 7.20
N ILE A 28 -2.39 4.00 7.15
CA ILE A 28 -2.25 4.90 5.99
C ILE A 28 -0.77 5.10 5.64
N ALA A 29 0.10 5.19 6.65
CA ALA A 29 1.55 5.34 6.46
C ALA A 29 2.19 4.13 5.77
N GLU A 30 1.77 2.91 6.13
CA GLU A 30 2.26 1.66 5.50
C GLU A 30 1.72 1.53 4.07
N SER A 31 0.41 1.75 3.90
CA SER A 31 -0.26 1.67 2.60
C SER A 31 0.29 2.67 1.58
N CYS A 32 0.74 3.85 2.03
CA CYS A 32 1.32 4.87 1.16
C CYS A 32 2.85 4.83 1.09
N LYS A 33 3.51 3.85 1.71
CA LYS A 33 4.98 3.77 1.75
C LYS A 33 5.59 3.73 0.34
N GLU A 34 4.94 3.06 -0.61
CA GLU A 34 5.39 2.96 -2.02
C GLU A 34 5.39 4.31 -2.77
N LEU A 35 4.64 5.31 -2.28
CA LEU A 35 4.62 6.66 -2.82
C LEU A 35 5.77 7.53 -2.28
N THR A 36 6.68 6.95 -1.51
CA THR A 36 7.87 7.66 -1.01
C THR A 36 8.75 8.12 -2.15
N LYS A 37 9.04 9.43 -2.17
CA LYS A 37 10.00 10.05 -3.08
C LYS A 37 11.28 10.45 -2.37
N CYS A 38 12.40 10.35 -3.06
CA CYS A 38 13.67 10.93 -2.64
C CYS A 38 14.17 11.98 -3.64
N GLY A 39 15.11 12.81 -3.20
CA GLY A 39 15.78 13.84 -4.00
C GLY A 39 17.29 13.74 -3.88
N CYS A 40 17.81 12.52 -3.80
CA CYS A 40 19.23 12.25 -3.59
C CYS A 40 20.07 12.82 -4.74
N LYS A 41 21.12 13.58 -4.40
CA LYS A 41 21.96 14.28 -5.38
C LYS A 41 23.14 13.45 -5.88
N THR A 42 23.66 12.57 -5.05
CA THR A 42 24.90 11.81 -5.31
C THR A 42 24.62 10.32 -5.47
N ASP A 43 24.04 9.70 -4.45
CA ASP A 43 23.76 8.26 -4.43
C ASP A 43 22.50 7.96 -3.59
N CYS A 44 21.86 6.82 -3.89
CA CYS A 44 20.62 6.37 -3.24
C CYS A 44 20.86 5.30 -2.18
N SER A 45 21.94 5.39 -1.41
CA SER A 45 22.18 4.60 -0.21
C SER A 45 22.11 5.45 1.08
N GLY A 46 22.12 4.77 2.23
CA GLY A 46 22.27 5.39 3.55
C GLY A 46 21.13 6.35 3.92
N ARG A 47 21.28 7.64 3.58
CA ARG A 47 20.31 8.72 3.88
C ARG A 47 19.14 8.80 2.89
N CYS A 48 19.15 7.99 1.83
CA CYS A 48 18.04 7.92 0.90
C CYS A 48 16.78 7.39 1.63
N LYS A 49 15.68 8.15 1.57
CA LYS A 49 14.41 7.72 2.18
C LYS A 49 13.92 6.41 1.59
N CYS A 50 13.96 6.26 0.26
CA CYS A 50 13.56 5.01 -0.40
C CYS A 50 14.38 3.83 0.12
N TYR A 51 15.70 3.97 0.21
CA TYR A 51 16.58 2.95 0.79
C TYR A 51 16.24 2.61 2.24
N GLY A 52 16.00 3.64 3.07
CA GLY A 52 15.62 3.45 4.48
C GLY A 52 14.28 2.72 4.65
N PHE A 53 13.37 2.85 3.68
CA PHE A 53 12.12 2.10 3.64
C PHE A 53 12.22 0.76 2.89
N GLY A 54 13.41 0.36 2.45
CA GLY A 54 13.61 -0.88 1.68
C GLY A 54 13.01 -0.83 0.27
N LEU A 55 12.77 0.35 -0.27
CA LEU A 55 12.15 0.58 -1.58
C LEU A 55 13.19 0.97 -2.63
N ALA A 56 12.95 0.53 -3.86
CA ALA A 56 13.63 1.07 -5.03
C ALA A 56 13.18 2.52 -5.29
N CYS A 57 14.06 3.33 -5.89
CA CYS A 57 13.66 4.65 -6.36
C CYS A 57 12.75 4.49 -7.59
N THR A 58 11.64 5.22 -7.60
CA THR A 58 10.68 5.19 -8.71
C THR A 58 10.78 6.47 -9.54
N GLY A 59 10.04 6.57 -10.65
CA GLY A 59 9.96 7.79 -11.45
C GLY A 59 9.39 9.02 -10.70
N LEU A 60 8.84 8.83 -9.50
CA LEU A 60 8.42 9.92 -8.62
C LEU A 60 9.60 10.59 -7.89
N CYS A 61 10.75 9.91 -7.83
CA CYS A 61 11.96 10.44 -7.22
C CYS A 61 12.63 11.47 -8.14
N SER A 62 13.21 12.51 -7.53
CA SER A 62 14.01 13.52 -8.23
C SER A 62 15.52 13.22 -8.17
N CYS A 63 15.89 12.01 -7.75
CA CYS A 63 17.28 11.59 -7.67
C CYS A 63 17.84 11.21 -9.05
N MET A 64 19.16 11.34 -9.21
CA MET A 64 19.87 10.92 -10.43
C MET A 64 20.26 9.44 -10.40
N CYS A 65 19.90 8.72 -9.34
CA CYS A 65 20.04 7.28 -9.23
C CYS A 65 19.11 6.66 -10.27
N LYS A 66 19.65 6.40 -11.45
CA LYS A 66 18.86 5.89 -12.57
C LYS A 66 18.22 4.56 -12.16
N ASN A 67 16.93 4.47 -12.44
CA ASN A 67 16.22 3.21 -12.55
C ASN A 67 16.83 2.38 -13.68
#